data_AF-A0A6C0CSG9-F1
#
_entry.id   AF-A0A6C0CSG9-F1
#
_cell.length_a   1.000
_cell.length_b   1.000
_cell.length_c   1.000
_cell.angle_alpha   90.00
_cell.angle_beta   90.00
_cell.angle_gamma   90.00
#
_symmetry.space_group_name_H-M   'P 1'
#
loop_
_entity.id
_entity.type
_entity.pdbx_description
1 polymer ?
#
loop_
_entity_poly.entity_id
_entity_poly.type
_entity_poly.pdbx_seq_one_letter_code
_entity_poly.pdbx_strand_id
1 'polypeptide(L)'
;MFGDEEIRHLRKVYNSEHPKEQPIPDGTPAQIWNSLSQRFHSKCKSGTTECIIAHMLSRPKAPDAWTVNPTEWLSSVDIEQVEKQFEKLFERYKFLGCIPIDFDLKSPTGKCLVDALCSTRLKDLYRKGKTQIGIIFNTDVSTGPGEHWMALFCDIRPELEQPRVTFFDSYSSKPEKEIQHLMKRWAEEWDSTGVHDKPMLTTYNETRHQYKDSECGVYSLYFHYACLNEITMDNKIPDDVINVFRRLLFSESK
;
A
#
# COMPACT_ATOMS: atom_id res chain seq x y z
N MET A 1 -11.31 -4.72 11.36
CA MET A 1 -12.49 -3.81 11.43
C MET A 1 -11.96 -2.43 11.75
N PHE A 2 -12.34 -1.39 11.00
CA PHE A 2 -11.84 -0.03 11.21
C PHE A 2 -12.07 0.45 12.64
N GLY A 3 -11.06 1.10 13.21
CA GLY A 3 -11.16 1.78 14.49
C GLY A 3 -12.06 3.01 14.43
N ASP A 4 -12.51 3.47 15.59
CA ASP A 4 -13.40 4.63 15.71
C ASP A 4 -12.83 5.90 15.06
N GLU A 5 -11.53 6.14 15.22
CA GLU A 5 -10.84 7.28 14.61
C GLU A 5 -10.80 7.17 13.08
N GLU A 6 -10.55 5.97 12.55
CA GLU A 6 -10.50 5.69 11.12
C GLU A 6 -11.87 5.93 10.47
N ILE A 7 -12.96 5.46 11.10
CA ILE A 7 -14.32 5.71 10.59
C ILE A 7 -14.63 7.22 10.56
N ARG A 8 -14.21 7.97 11.58
CA ARG A 8 -14.38 9.43 11.62
C ARG A 8 -13.54 10.13 10.54
N HIS A 9 -12.34 9.63 10.27
CA HIS A 9 -11.48 10.14 9.19
C HIS A 9 -12.09 9.86 7.81
N LEU A 10 -12.56 8.63 7.56
CA LEU A 10 -13.25 8.27 6.32
C LEU A 10 -14.44 9.18 6.03
N ARG A 11 -15.23 9.56 7.05
CA ARG A 11 -16.29 10.56 6.91
C ARG A 11 -15.76 11.91 6.44
N LYS A 12 -14.69 12.42 7.05
CA LYS A 12 -14.10 13.72 6.68
C LYS A 12 -13.63 13.70 5.23
N VAL A 13 -12.93 12.63 4.84
CA VAL A 13 -12.48 12.44 3.46
C VAL A 13 -13.66 12.38 2.49
N TYR A 14 -14.67 11.55 2.78
CA TYR A 14 -15.85 11.43 1.95
C TYR A 14 -16.54 12.78 1.71
N ASN A 15 -16.82 13.53 2.79
CA ASN A 15 -17.46 14.84 2.71
C ASN A 15 -16.62 15.85 1.92
N SER A 16 -15.29 15.81 2.03
CA SER A 16 -14.37 16.66 1.26
C SER A 16 -14.41 16.35 -0.23
N GLU A 17 -14.50 15.07 -0.60
CA GLU A 17 -14.53 14.65 -2.01
C GLU A 17 -15.91 14.80 -2.66
N HIS A 18 -16.98 14.88 -1.86
CA HIS A 18 -18.36 14.99 -2.32
C HIS A 18 -19.03 16.29 -1.85
N PRO A 19 -18.45 17.48 -2.14
CA PRO A 19 -18.94 18.75 -1.61
C PRO A 19 -20.32 19.17 -2.15
N LYS A 20 -20.81 18.49 -3.20
CA LYS A 20 -22.14 18.72 -3.81
C LYS A 20 -23.24 17.87 -3.16
N GLU A 21 -22.88 16.88 -2.35
CA GLU A 21 -23.83 16.05 -1.63
C GLU A 21 -24.11 16.62 -0.23
N GLN A 22 -25.25 16.26 0.35
CA GLN A 22 -25.50 16.57 1.76
C GLN A 22 -24.43 15.87 2.61
N PRO A 23 -23.66 16.60 3.44
CA PRO A 23 -22.55 16.03 4.18
C PRO A 23 -23.05 15.01 5.20
N ILE A 24 -22.29 13.93 5.40
CA ILE A 24 -22.57 12.98 6.46
C ILE A 24 -22.31 13.68 7.82
N PRO A 25 -23.32 13.79 8.70
CA PRO A 25 -23.18 14.46 9.98
C PRO A 25 -22.23 13.68 10.90
N ASP A 26 -21.77 14.35 11.96
CA ASP A 26 -21.04 13.63 13.01
C ASP A 26 -21.98 12.74 13.82
N GLY A 27 -21.42 11.75 14.51
CA GLY A 27 -22.21 10.79 15.28
C GLY A 27 -21.35 9.68 15.88
N THR A 28 -21.97 8.57 16.23
CA THR A 28 -21.25 7.37 16.63
C THR A 28 -20.57 6.74 15.39
N PRO A 29 -19.45 6.02 15.55
CA PRO A 29 -18.79 5.32 14.44
C PRO A 29 -19.77 4.41 13.68
N ALA A 30 -20.66 3.71 14.38
CA ALA A 30 -21.69 2.88 13.75
C ALA A 30 -22.65 3.70 12.86
N GLN A 31 -23.10 4.88 13.31
CA GLN A 31 -23.98 5.76 12.51
C GLN A 31 -23.26 6.30 11.27
N ILE A 32 -22.00 6.71 11.44
CA ILE A 32 -21.16 7.20 10.36
C ILE A 32 -20.95 6.10 9.31
N TRP A 33 -20.54 4.90 9.75
CA TRP A 33 -20.31 3.76 8.87
C TRP A 33 -21.57 3.33 8.12
N ASN A 34 -22.72 3.31 8.80
CA ASN A 34 -23.99 2.98 8.15
C ASN A 34 -24.35 4.02 7.08
N SER A 35 -24.10 5.30 7.34
CA SER A 35 -24.32 6.39 6.37
C SER A 35 -23.41 6.25 5.15
N LEU A 36 -22.11 5.99 5.36
CA LEU A 36 -21.16 5.71 4.28
C LEU A 36 -21.63 4.50 3.46
N SER A 37 -21.98 3.40 4.13
CA SER A 37 -22.43 2.17 3.48
C SER A 37 -23.67 2.40 2.60
N GLN A 38 -24.62 3.21 3.06
CA GLN A 38 -25.80 3.60 2.28
C GLN A 38 -25.44 4.40 1.03
N ARG A 39 -24.48 5.34 1.09
CA ARG A 39 -24.03 6.12 -0.08
C ARG A 39 -23.46 5.23 -1.19
N PHE A 40 -22.82 4.13 -0.81
CA PHE A 40 -22.21 3.19 -1.76
C PHE A 40 -23.09 1.97 -2.07
N HIS A 41 -24.28 1.83 -1.49
CA HIS A 41 -25.11 0.61 -1.60
C HIS A 41 -25.42 0.20 -3.05
N SER A 42 -25.63 1.18 -3.94
CA SER A 42 -25.91 0.92 -5.36
C SER A 42 -24.75 0.24 -6.10
N LYS A 43 -23.51 0.49 -5.65
CA LYS A 43 -22.27 -0.10 -6.20
C LYS A 43 -21.83 -1.34 -5.40
N CYS A 44 -22.03 -1.30 -4.08
CA CYS A 44 -21.65 -2.32 -3.11
C CYS A 44 -22.88 -2.96 -2.48
N LYS A 45 -23.59 -3.80 -3.24
CA LYS A 45 -24.84 -4.44 -2.78
C LYS A 45 -24.65 -5.27 -1.50
N SER A 46 -23.50 -5.94 -1.39
CA SER A 46 -23.12 -6.72 -0.21
C SER A 46 -22.71 -5.87 0.99
N GLY A 47 -22.46 -4.57 0.79
CA GLY A 47 -22.00 -3.65 1.84
C GLY A 47 -20.64 -4.02 2.43
N THR A 48 -19.83 -4.83 1.72
CA THR A 48 -18.53 -5.25 2.23
C THR A 48 -17.59 -4.06 2.32
N THR A 49 -16.82 -4.01 3.41
CA THR A 49 -15.87 -2.94 3.71
C THR A 49 -14.93 -2.67 2.55
N GLU A 50 -14.41 -3.74 1.94
CA GLU A 50 -13.47 -3.68 0.84
C GLU A 50 -14.10 -3.03 -0.39
N CYS A 51 -15.36 -3.32 -0.69
CA CYS A 51 -16.05 -2.69 -1.81
C CYS A 51 -16.25 -1.19 -1.56
N ILE A 52 -16.67 -0.82 -0.35
CA ILE A 52 -16.92 0.57 0.03
C ILE A 52 -15.61 1.37 -0.09
N ILE A 53 -14.52 0.87 0.49
CA ILE A 53 -13.20 1.53 0.46
C ILE A 53 -12.69 1.65 -0.97
N ALA A 54 -12.79 0.60 -1.79
CA ALA A 54 -12.41 0.67 -3.20
C ALA A 54 -13.16 1.78 -3.95
N HIS A 55 -14.43 2.02 -3.63
CA HIS A 55 -15.22 3.09 -4.24
C HIS A 55 -15.07 4.47 -3.58
N MET A 56 -14.43 4.56 -2.42
CA MET A 56 -14.02 5.83 -1.81
C MET A 56 -12.72 6.40 -2.40
N LEU A 57 -11.91 5.56 -3.06
CA LEU A 57 -10.71 6.00 -3.75
C LEU A 57 -11.06 6.98 -4.87
N SER A 58 -10.43 8.15 -4.84
CA SER A 58 -10.45 9.06 -5.97
C SER A 58 -9.55 8.49 -7.05
N ARG A 59 -10.14 8.05 -8.15
CA ARG A 59 -9.40 7.33 -9.19
C ARG A 59 -8.59 8.32 -10.02
N PRO A 60 -7.23 8.29 -9.99
CA PRO A 60 -6.44 9.02 -10.96
C PRO A 60 -6.80 8.63 -12.39
N LYS A 61 -6.50 9.51 -13.34
CA LYS A 61 -6.65 9.19 -14.76
C LYS A 61 -5.74 8.03 -15.12
N ALA A 62 -6.26 7.10 -15.92
CA ALA A 62 -5.43 6.05 -16.51
C ALA A 62 -4.31 6.68 -17.36
N PRO A 63 -3.13 6.04 -17.43
CA PRO A 63 -2.04 6.48 -18.29
C PRO A 63 -2.47 6.55 -19.75
N ASP A 64 -1.99 7.55 -20.51
CA ASP A 64 -2.35 7.70 -21.93
C ASP A 64 -1.97 6.47 -22.77
N ALA A 65 -0.90 5.75 -22.39
CA ALA A 65 -0.50 4.50 -23.03
C ALA A 65 -1.60 3.43 -23.02
N TRP A 66 -2.52 3.48 -22.05
CA TRP A 66 -3.60 2.50 -21.91
C TRP A 66 -4.69 2.63 -22.97
N THR A 67 -4.73 3.76 -23.68
CA THR A 67 -5.58 3.94 -24.85
C THR A 67 -5.22 2.94 -25.96
N VAL A 68 -3.95 2.51 -26.01
CA VAL A 68 -3.42 1.53 -26.98
C VAL A 68 -3.29 0.15 -26.35
N ASN A 69 -2.73 0.06 -25.14
CA ASN A 69 -2.55 -1.18 -24.39
C ASN A 69 -3.11 -1.03 -22.96
N PRO A 70 -4.37 -1.40 -22.69
CA PRO A 70 -5.01 -1.23 -21.37
C PRO A 70 -4.32 -1.95 -20.22
N THR A 71 -3.46 -2.92 -20.54
CA THR A 71 -2.68 -3.71 -19.58
C THR A 71 -1.21 -3.29 -19.53
N GLU A 72 -0.82 -2.16 -20.12
CA GLU A 72 0.56 -1.65 -20.09
C GLU A 72 1.08 -1.49 -18.65
N TRP A 73 2.40 -1.58 -18.50
CA TRP A 73 3.08 -1.49 -17.21
C TRP A 73 2.73 -0.18 -16.50
N LEU A 74 2.67 -0.23 -15.16
CA LEU A 74 2.58 0.99 -14.37
C LEU A 74 3.96 1.64 -14.26
N SER A 75 4.00 2.95 -14.45
CA SER A 75 5.15 3.77 -14.08
C SER A 75 5.16 4.08 -12.58
N SER A 76 6.29 4.58 -12.07
CA SER A 76 6.38 5.08 -10.69
C SER A 76 5.36 6.20 -10.41
N VAL A 77 5.09 7.05 -11.41
CA VAL A 77 4.11 8.14 -11.30
C VAL A 77 2.70 7.58 -11.13
N ASP A 78 2.35 6.52 -11.86
CA ASP A 78 1.01 5.90 -11.77
C ASP A 78 0.81 5.24 -10.40
N ILE A 79 1.85 4.57 -9.90
CA ILE A 79 1.86 3.95 -8.57
C ILE A 79 1.73 5.01 -7.48
N GLU A 80 2.54 6.07 -7.53
CA GLU A 80 2.50 7.16 -6.55
C GLU A 80 1.14 7.87 -6.50
N GLN A 81 0.47 8.03 -7.65
CA GLN A 81 -0.87 8.62 -7.70
C GLN A 81 -1.91 7.79 -6.96
N VAL A 82 -1.84 6.46 -7.06
CA VAL A 82 -2.73 5.53 -6.33
C VAL A 82 -2.38 5.50 -4.85
N GLU A 83 -1.09 5.38 -4.51
CA GLU A 83 -0.62 5.34 -3.11
C GLU A 83 -0.98 6.61 -2.34
N LYS A 84 -0.98 7.77 -3.00
CA LYS A 84 -1.47 9.02 -2.42
C LYS A 84 -2.94 8.95 -2.00
N GLN A 85 -3.77 8.16 -2.70
CA GLN A 85 -5.16 7.95 -2.30
C GLN A 85 -5.26 7.01 -1.10
N PHE A 86 -4.36 6.02 -1.01
CA PHE A 86 -4.26 5.19 0.19
C PHE A 86 -3.84 6.03 1.39
N GLU A 87 -2.81 6.87 1.29
CA GLU A 87 -2.41 7.78 2.39
C GLU A 87 -3.53 8.75 2.80
N LYS A 88 -4.39 9.15 1.85
CA LYS A 88 -5.55 10.00 2.13
C LYS A 88 -6.64 9.27 2.91
N LEU A 89 -6.93 8.01 2.58
CA LEU A 89 -7.96 7.22 3.25
C LEU A 89 -7.50 6.62 4.58
N PHE A 90 -6.24 6.20 4.65
CA PHE A 90 -5.66 5.52 5.80
C PHE A 90 -4.69 6.46 6.51
N GLU A 91 -5.19 7.19 7.52
CA GLU A 91 -4.43 8.26 8.19
C GLU A 91 -3.11 7.77 8.82
N ARG A 92 -3.06 6.52 9.26
CA ARG A 92 -1.88 5.87 9.86
C ARG A 92 -0.88 5.35 8.83
N TYR A 93 -1.26 5.33 7.55
CA TYR A 93 -0.42 4.86 6.46
C TYR A 93 0.56 5.94 5.99
N LYS A 94 1.76 5.49 5.63
CA LYS A 94 2.79 6.28 4.97
C LYS A 94 3.40 5.46 3.82
N PHE A 95 3.27 5.97 2.60
CA PHE A 95 4.02 5.46 1.46
C PHE A 95 5.37 6.20 1.37
N LEU A 96 6.47 5.43 1.28
CA LEU A 96 7.82 6.01 1.20
C LEU A 96 8.27 6.29 -0.23
N GLY A 97 7.63 5.69 -1.23
CA GLY A 97 7.90 5.96 -2.65
C GLY A 97 8.16 4.70 -3.47
N CYS A 98 8.36 4.93 -4.77
CA CYS A 98 8.89 3.95 -5.70
C CYS A 98 10.43 4.03 -5.68
N ILE A 99 11.10 2.99 -5.19
CA ILE A 99 12.53 3.06 -4.82
C ILE A 99 13.33 2.02 -5.63
N PRO A 100 14.41 2.40 -6.32
CA PRO A 100 15.24 1.44 -7.06
C PRO A 100 15.97 0.50 -6.08
N ILE A 101 16.30 -0.72 -6.53
CA ILE A 101 16.88 -1.75 -5.67
C ILE A 101 18.26 -1.38 -5.10
N ASP A 102 18.97 -0.47 -5.78
CA ASP A 102 20.28 0.05 -5.41
C ASP A 102 20.23 1.11 -4.27
N PHE A 103 19.11 1.21 -3.55
CA PHE A 103 18.87 2.16 -2.47
C PHE A 103 19.83 2.07 -1.28
N ASP A 104 20.47 0.92 -1.06
CA ASP A 104 21.45 0.73 0.03
C ASP A 104 22.90 0.74 -0.47
N LEU A 105 23.16 1.20 -1.70
CA LEU A 105 24.52 1.44 -2.19
C LEU A 105 25.24 2.40 -1.24
N LYS A 106 26.31 1.93 -0.62
CA LYS A 106 27.19 2.71 0.25
C LYS A 106 28.51 2.96 -0.46
N SER A 107 29.00 4.19 -0.33
CA SER A 107 30.37 4.53 -0.67
C SER A 107 31.35 3.69 0.17
N PRO A 108 32.63 3.57 -0.27
CA PRO A 108 33.67 2.91 0.52
C PRO A 108 33.85 3.47 1.94
N THR A 109 33.39 4.69 2.20
CA THR A 109 33.43 5.35 3.51
C THR A 109 32.16 5.12 4.34
N GLY A 110 31.26 4.24 3.91
CA GLY A 110 30.01 3.91 4.61
C GLY A 110 28.88 4.94 4.45
N LYS A 111 29.08 6.00 3.64
CA LYS A 111 28.04 6.99 3.34
C LYS A 111 27.10 6.43 2.28
N CYS A 112 25.79 6.43 2.55
CA CYS A 112 24.77 6.03 1.59
C CYS A 112 24.81 6.95 0.36
N LEU A 113 24.85 6.33 -0.82
CA LEU A 113 24.90 6.99 -2.13
C LEU A 113 23.49 7.34 -2.61
N VAL A 114 22.50 6.52 -2.25
CA VAL A 114 21.07 6.74 -2.47
C VAL A 114 20.39 6.90 -1.11
N ASP A 115 19.79 8.07 -0.86
CA ASP A 115 19.45 8.51 0.52
C ASP A 115 18.05 8.07 0.98
N ALA A 116 17.17 7.64 0.06
CA ALA A 116 15.73 7.55 0.31
C ALA A 116 15.33 6.68 1.53
N LEU A 117 16.01 5.55 1.75
CA LEU A 117 15.72 4.64 2.87
C LEU A 117 16.83 4.58 3.92
N CYS A 118 18.01 5.10 3.63
CA CYS A 118 19.16 4.96 4.53
C CYS A 118 18.93 5.70 5.86
N SER A 119 18.36 6.91 5.83
CA SER A 119 18.07 7.69 7.03
C SER A 119 16.70 7.41 7.66
N THR A 120 15.86 6.61 7.01
CA THR A 120 14.47 6.40 7.45
C THR A 120 14.43 5.49 8.67
N ARG A 121 13.97 6.05 9.79
CA ARG A 121 13.81 5.37 11.08
C ARG A 121 12.33 5.14 11.39
N LEU A 122 11.97 3.90 11.74
CA LEU A 122 10.59 3.57 12.12
C LEU A 122 10.12 4.36 13.33
N LYS A 123 11.00 4.62 14.31
CA LYS A 123 10.65 5.43 15.50
C LYS A 123 10.21 6.86 15.13
N ASP A 124 10.79 7.44 14.08
CA ASP A 124 10.46 8.81 13.66
C ASP A 124 9.10 8.86 12.93
N LEU A 125 8.77 7.83 12.15
CA LEU A 125 7.44 7.67 11.54
C LEU A 125 6.38 7.42 12.60
N TYR A 126 6.66 6.55 13.57
CA TYR A 126 5.77 6.25 14.68
C TYR A 126 5.40 7.50 15.50
N ARG A 127 6.39 8.34 15.85
CA ARG A 127 6.16 9.62 16.55
C ARG A 127 5.27 10.60 15.76
N LYS A 128 5.20 10.45 14.44
CA LYS A 128 4.31 11.23 13.56
C LYS A 128 2.93 10.58 13.40
N GLY A 129 2.62 9.53 14.17
CA GLY A 129 1.37 8.79 14.07
C GLY A 129 1.30 7.82 12.88
N LYS A 130 2.44 7.53 12.24
CA LYS A 130 2.51 6.62 11.09
C LYS A 130 2.94 5.23 11.56
N THR A 131 1.99 4.30 11.55
CA THR A 131 2.18 2.92 12.06
C THR A 131 2.08 1.86 10.96
N GLN A 132 1.64 2.24 9.76
CA GLN A 132 1.63 1.38 8.60
C GLN A 132 2.48 2.04 7.52
N ILE A 133 3.45 1.31 6.97
CA ILE A 133 4.46 1.85 6.07
C ILE A 133 4.54 0.98 4.83
N GLY A 134 4.44 1.57 3.65
CA GLY A 134 4.58 0.87 2.38
C GLY A 134 5.74 1.40 1.55
N ILE A 135 6.37 0.50 0.80
CA ILE A 135 7.41 0.80 -0.19
C ILE A 135 7.14 -0.06 -1.41
N ILE A 136 7.32 0.50 -2.60
CA ILE A 136 7.37 -0.28 -3.83
C ILE A 136 8.78 -0.17 -4.40
N PHE A 137 9.43 -1.31 -4.62
CA PHE A 137 10.76 -1.41 -5.19
C PHE A 137 10.68 -1.65 -6.68
N ASN A 138 11.59 -1.03 -7.43
CA ASN A 138 11.91 -1.45 -8.79
C ASN A 138 13.22 -2.25 -8.76
N THR A 139 13.21 -3.45 -9.35
CA THR A 139 14.44 -4.26 -9.54
C THR A 139 15.47 -3.58 -10.42
N ASP A 140 15.07 -2.58 -11.18
CA ASP A 140 16.00 -1.81 -11.96
C ASP A 140 16.94 -1.00 -11.07
N VAL A 141 18.22 -1.04 -11.42
CA VAL A 141 19.21 -0.10 -10.90
C VAL A 141 18.85 1.28 -11.44
N SER A 142 19.32 2.35 -10.80
CA SER A 142 18.98 3.74 -11.17
C SER A 142 19.32 4.18 -12.62
N THR A 143 19.81 3.28 -13.47
CA THR A 143 20.28 3.51 -14.85
C THR A 143 19.61 2.66 -15.94
N GLY A 144 18.66 1.77 -15.64
CA GLY A 144 18.01 0.91 -16.66
C GLY A 144 16.58 1.32 -17.03
N PRO A 145 15.83 0.45 -17.75
CA PRO A 145 14.48 0.75 -18.24
C PRO A 145 13.30 0.35 -17.30
N GLY A 146 13.55 -0.22 -16.13
CA GLY A 146 12.53 -0.81 -15.25
C GLY A 146 12.13 -2.23 -15.68
N GLU A 147 12.27 -3.23 -14.82
CA GLU A 147 11.98 -4.64 -15.19
C GLU A 147 10.96 -5.35 -14.29
N HIS A 148 10.83 -4.96 -13.01
CA HIS A 148 9.93 -5.66 -12.11
C HIS A 148 9.63 -4.86 -10.85
N TRP A 149 8.35 -4.80 -10.46
CA TRP A 149 7.87 -4.14 -9.25
C TRP A 149 7.64 -5.14 -8.12
N MET A 150 8.18 -4.85 -6.95
CA MET A 150 8.01 -5.62 -5.72
C MET A 150 7.54 -4.70 -4.60
N ALA A 151 6.90 -5.22 -3.56
CA ALA A 151 6.35 -4.41 -2.48
C ALA A 151 6.89 -4.81 -1.11
N LEU A 152 6.88 -3.87 -0.17
CA LEU A 152 7.20 -4.10 1.23
C LEU A 152 6.22 -3.34 2.10
N PHE A 153 5.60 -4.04 3.03
CA PHE A 153 4.67 -3.44 3.98
C PHE A 153 5.12 -3.73 5.42
N CYS A 154 5.24 -2.68 6.23
CA CYS A 154 5.57 -2.77 7.64
C CYS A 154 4.39 -2.24 8.47
N ASP A 155 3.90 -3.08 9.39
CA ASP A 155 2.82 -2.75 10.31
C ASP A 155 3.33 -2.86 11.75
N ILE A 156 3.35 -1.71 12.42
CA ILE A 156 3.83 -1.50 13.79
C ILE A 156 2.74 -0.89 14.66
N ARG A 157 1.47 -1.07 14.28
CA ARG A 157 0.32 -0.66 15.10
C ARG A 157 0.45 -1.23 16.53
N PRO A 158 0.37 -0.40 17.59
CA PRO A 158 0.52 -0.85 18.99
C PRO A 158 -0.47 -1.94 19.41
N GLU A 159 -1.64 -1.99 18.78
CA GLU A 159 -2.68 -2.98 19.03
C GLU A 159 -2.39 -4.39 18.47
N LEU A 160 -1.35 -4.53 17.65
CA LEU A 160 -0.94 -5.85 17.15
C LEU A 160 -0.32 -6.69 18.27
N GLU A 161 -0.60 -7.99 18.26
CA GLU A 161 0.10 -8.94 19.13
C GLU A 161 1.61 -9.00 18.82
N GLN A 162 1.95 -8.85 17.53
CA GLN A 162 3.33 -8.86 17.03
C GLN A 162 3.43 -7.90 15.83
N PRO A 163 4.41 -6.99 15.81
CA PRO A 163 4.65 -6.15 14.65
C PRO A 163 5.20 -7.00 13.51
N ARG A 164 5.02 -6.57 12.26
CA ARG A 164 5.44 -7.37 11.09
C ARG A 164 5.96 -6.49 9.97
N VAL A 165 6.99 -6.98 9.28
CA VAL A 165 7.43 -6.49 7.98
C VAL A 165 7.35 -7.61 6.96
N THR A 166 6.60 -7.38 5.89
CA THR A 166 6.29 -8.37 4.86
C THR A 166 6.79 -7.89 3.51
N PHE A 167 7.65 -8.68 2.88
CA PHE A 167 8.02 -8.51 1.47
C PHE A 167 7.02 -9.24 0.56
N PHE A 168 6.75 -8.67 -0.59
CA PHE A 168 5.86 -9.25 -1.58
C PHE A 168 6.45 -9.16 -2.99
N ASP A 169 6.49 -10.29 -3.67
CA ASP A 169 6.76 -10.41 -5.09
C ASP A 169 5.65 -11.25 -5.74
N SER A 170 5.00 -10.72 -6.77
CA SER A 170 3.93 -11.40 -7.50
C SER A 170 4.38 -12.71 -8.16
N TYR A 171 5.67 -12.85 -8.50
CA TYR A 171 6.28 -14.10 -8.98
C TYR A 171 6.72 -15.05 -7.86
N SER A 172 6.60 -14.63 -6.58
CA SER A 172 7.04 -15.35 -5.39
C SER A 172 8.55 -15.59 -5.31
N SER A 173 9.37 -14.66 -5.79
CA SER A 173 10.82 -14.69 -5.55
C SER A 173 11.13 -14.28 -4.12
N LYS A 174 12.28 -14.73 -3.63
CA LYS A 174 12.79 -14.30 -2.32
C LYS A 174 13.29 -12.84 -2.41
N PRO A 175 13.19 -12.06 -1.32
CA PRO A 175 13.70 -10.70 -1.30
C PRO A 175 15.21 -10.66 -1.57
N GLU A 176 15.67 -9.64 -2.26
CA GLU A 176 17.10 -9.39 -2.47
C GLU A 176 17.81 -9.02 -1.17
N LYS A 177 19.15 -9.04 -1.17
CA LYS A 177 19.95 -8.87 0.07
C LYS A 177 19.73 -7.50 0.70
N GLU A 178 19.59 -6.47 -0.13
CA GLU A 178 19.35 -5.09 0.20
C GLU A 178 18.03 -4.94 0.96
N ILE A 179 16.97 -5.60 0.45
CA ILE A 179 15.66 -5.65 1.10
C ILE A 179 15.73 -6.43 2.41
N GLN A 180 16.41 -7.58 2.44
CA GLN A 180 16.61 -8.35 3.67
C GLN A 180 17.35 -7.55 4.75
N HIS A 181 18.38 -6.79 4.37
CA HIS A 181 19.11 -5.90 5.28
C HIS A 181 18.21 -4.78 5.81
N LEU A 182 17.38 -4.17 4.96
CA LEU A 182 16.39 -3.19 5.38
C LEU A 182 15.40 -3.78 6.41
N MET A 183 14.80 -4.92 6.09
CA MET A 183 13.85 -5.62 6.97
C MET A 183 14.47 -5.94 8.32
N LYS A 184 15.69 -6.49 8.32
CA LYS A 184 16.43 -6.80 9.55
C LYS A 184 16.71 -5.55 10.37
N ARG A 185 17.21 -4.48 9.75
CA ARG A 185 17.50 -3.21 10.41
C ARG A 185 16.25 -2.62 11.06
N TRP A 186 15.12 -2.65 10.36
CA TRP A 186 13.84 -2.16 10.86
C TRP A 186 13.30 -3.02 12.01
N ALA A 187 13.42 -4.35 11.93
CA ALA A 187 13.08 -5.25 13.02
C ALA A 187 13.92 -4.94 14.27
N GLU A 188 15.26 -4.88 14.16
CA GLU A 188 16.15 -4.57 15.27
C GLU A 188 15.89 -3.17 15.86
N GLU A 189 15.68 -2.16 15.01
CA GLU A 189 15.33 -0.80 15.45
C GLU A 189 14.02 -0.79 16.23
N TRP A 190 12.98 -1.46 15.72
CA TRP A 190 11.66 -1.46 16.34
C TRP A 190 11.63 -2.29 17.63
N ASP A 191 12.22 -3.47 17.65
CA ASP A 191 12.27 -4.33 18.83
C ASP A 191 12.96 -3.63 20.01
N SER A 192 13.98 -2.80 19.73
CA SER A 192 14.64 -1.98 20.75
C SER A 192 13.75 -0.90 21.39
N THR A 193 12.55 -0.66 20.88
CA THR A 193 11.58 0.27 21.50
C THR A 193 10.84 -0.35 22.67
N GLY A 194 10.69 -1.68 22.71
CA GLY A 194 9.83 -2.36 23.67
C GLY A 194 8.34 -2.00 23.57
N VAL A 195 7.86 -1.48 22.44
CA VAL A 195 6.43 -1.18 22.23
C VAL A 195 5.59 -2.46 22.19
N HIS A 196 6.15 -3.54 21.66
CA HIS A 196 5.53 -4.86 21.60
C HIS A 196 6.33 -5.88 22.42
N ASP A 197 5.63 -6.83 23.06
CA ASP A 197 6.28 -7.89 23.85
C ASP A 197 6.96 -8.94 22.95
N LYS A 198 6.48 -9.12 21.72
CA LYS A 198 7.01 -10.05 20.74
C LYS A 198 7.87 -9.33 19.70
N PRO A 199 8.98 -9.94 19.24
CA PRO A 199 9.86 -9.34 18.24
C PRO A 199 9.16 -9.21 16.90
N MET A 200 9.58 -8.28 16.05
CA MET A 200 9.01 -8.09 14.72
C MET A 200 9.16 -9.34 13.86
N LEU A 201 8.06 -9.77 13.25
CA LEU A 201 8.06 -10.87 12.30
C LEU A 201 8.49 -10.37 10.92
N THR A 202 9.47 -11.02 10.31
CA THR A 202 9.88 -10.78 8.92
C THR A 202 9.34 -11.89 8.03
N THR A 203 8.43 -11.56 7.09
CA THR A 203 7.80 -12.56 6.20
C THR A 203 7.94 -12.19 4.73
N TYR A 204 7.70 -13.16 3.85
CA TYR A 204 7.48 -12.94 2.43
C TYR A 204 6.40 -13.88 1.91
N ASN A 205 5.79 -13.59 0.76
CA ASN A 205 4.77 -14.47 0.18
C ASN A 205 5.40 -15.72 -0.47
N GLU A 206 4.77 -16.88 -0.27
CA GLU A 206 5.17 -18.15 -0.88
C GLU A 206 4.30 -18.53 -2.10
N THR A 207 3.16 -17.85 -2.23
CA THR A 207 2.23 -18.07 -3.33
C THR A 207 2.62 -17.19 -4.50
N ARG A 208 2.85 -17.81 -5.67
CA ARG A 208 2.98 -17.10 -6.94
C ARG A 208 1.60 -16.67 -7.43
N HIS A 209 1.40 -15.36 -7.59
CA HIS A 209 0.13 -14.80 -8.06
C HIS A 209 0.15 -14.55 -9.57
N GLN A 210 1.24 -13.95 -10.08
CA GLN A 210 1.36 -13.48 -11.45
C GLN A 210 1.93 -14.54 -12.38
N TYR A 211 1.29 -14.67 -13.54
CA TYR A 211 1.71 -15.54 -14.64
C TYR A 211 1.74 -14.81 -15.99
N LYS A 212 1.24 -13.57 -16.06
CA LYS A 212 1.38 -12.64 -17.20
C LYS A 212 2.52 -11.64 -16.96
N ASP A 213 2.70 -10.69 -17.88
CA ASP A 213 3.96 -9.96 -18.03
C ASP A 213 3.97 -8.54 -17.46
N SER A 214 2.82 -7.91 -17.16
CA SER A 214 2.76 -6.45 -16.93
C SER A 214 2.09 -6.04 -15.62
N GLU A 215 1.58 -6.99 -14.87
CA GLU A 215 0.71 -6.73 -13.73
C GLU A 215 1.46 -6.54 -12.40
N CYS A 216 2.80 -6.66 -12.36
CA CYS A 216 3.59 -6.63 -11.13
C CYS A 216 3.38 -5.35 -10.31
N GLY A 217 3.25 -4.20 -10.98
CA GLY A 217 2.89 -2.93 -10.33
C GLY A 217 1.49 -2.94 -9.73
N VAL A 218 0.50 -3.53 -10.42
CA VAL A 218 -0.88 -3.63 -9.93
C VAL A 218 -0.97 -4.62 -8.77
N TYR A 219 -0.23 -5.74 -8.83
CA TYR A 219 -0.12 -6.66 -7.71
C TYR A 219 0.52 -6.00 -6.48
N SER A 220 1.55 -5.17 -6.67
CA SER A 220 2.18 -4.40 -5.59
C SER A 220 1.18 -3.46 -4.90
N LEU A 221 0.40 -2.72 -5.69
CA LEU A 221 -0.70 -1.87 -5.18
C LEU A 221 -1.79 -2.69 -4.48
N TYR A 222 -2.16 -3.83 -5.04
CA TYR A 222 -3.15 -4.72 -4.43
C TYR A 222 -2.65 -5.30 -3.11
N PHE A 223 -1.36 -5.64 -3.00
CA PHE A 223 -0.77 -6.13 -1.76
C PHE A 223 -0.82 -5.09 -0.64
N HIS A 224 -0.47 -3.83 -0.93
CA HIS A 224 -0.63 -2.73 0.03
C HIS A 224 -2.10 -2.51 0.40
N TYR A 225 -2.99 -2.51 -0.59
CA TYR A 225 -4.43 -2.43 -0.37
C TYR A 225 -4.94 -3.56 0.54
N ALA A 226 -4.49 -4.80 0.31
CA ALA A 226 -4.86 -5.96 1.10
C ALA A 226 -4.36 -5.83 2.54
N CYS A 227 -3.11 -5.40 2.74
CA CYS A 227 -2.53 -5.17 4.06
C CYS A 227 -3.29 -4.07 4.83
N LEU A 228 -3.63 -2.96 4.18
CA LEU A 228 -4.40 -1.85 4.77
C LEU A 228 -5.82 -2.25 5.19
N ASN A 229 -6.41 -3.22 4.49
CA ASN A 229 -7.76 -3.73 4.77
C ASN A 229 -7.76 -5.09 5.51
N GLU A 230 -6.59 -5.57 5.97
CA GLU A 230 -6.45 -6.84 6.68
C GLU A 230 -6.94 -8.08 5.88
N ILE A 231 -6.81 -8.02 4.56
CA ILE A 231 -7.17 -9.09 3.62
C ILE A 231 -5.97 -10.03 3.44
N THR A 232 -6.18 -11.34 3.58
CA THR A 232 -5.12 -12.31 3.34
C THR A 232 -4.93 -12.61 1.84
N MET A 233 -3.69 -12.86 1.46
CA MET A 233 -3.30 -13.22 0.09
C MET A 233 -2.68 -14.63 0.04
N ASP A 234 -3.18 -15.54 0.86
CA ASP A 234 -2.61 -16.89 0.98
C ASP A 234 -2.84 -17.72 -0.30
N ASN A 235 -3.96 -17.47 -0.98
CA ASN A 235 -4.35 -18.15 -2.20
C ASN A 235 -4.01 -17.31 -3.45
N LYS A 236 -3.77 -18.01 -4.57
CA LYS A 236 -3.50 -17.36 -5.86
C LYS A 236 -4.63 -16.40 -6.22
N ILE A 237 -4.24 -15.19 -6.62
CA ILE A 237 -5.14 -14.17 -7.17
C ILE A 237 -4.83 -14.09 -8.66
N PRO A 238 -5.71 -14.54 -9.56
CA PRO A 238 -5.44 -14.58 -11.00
C PRO A 238 -5.21 -13.20 -11.61
N ASP A 239 -4.40 -13.13 -12.68
CA ASP A 239 -4.08 -11.91 -13.40
C ASP A 239 -5.35 -11.22 -13.97
N ASP A 240 -6.40 -11.98 -14.31
CA ASP A 240 -7.66 -11.39 -14.77
C ASP A 240 -8.40 -10.68 -13.64
N VAL A 241 -8.32 -11.20 -12.41
CA VAL A 241 -8.89 -10.56 -11.22
C VAL A 241 -8.11 -9.28 -10.89
N ILE A 242 -6.78 -9.32 -10.99
CA ILE A 242 -5.95 -8.13 -10.76
C ILE A 242 -6.22 -7.04 -11.79
N ASN A 243 -6.49 -7.40 -13.04
CA ASN A 243 -6.86 -6.45 -14.09
C ASN A 243 -8.29 -5.88 -13.91
N VAL A 244 -9.19 -6.58 -13.23
CA VAL A 244 -10.45 -5.96 -12.75
C VAL A 244 -10.16 -4.94 -11.67
N PHE A 245 -9.28 -5.25 -10.71
CA PHE A 245 -8.87 -4.32 -9.67
C PHE A 245 -8.18 -3.08 -10.25
N ARG A 246 -7.36 -3.22 -11.29
CA ARG A 246 -6.75 -2.11 -12.05
C ARG A 246 -7.79 -1.05 -12.45
N ARG A 247 -8.99 -1.47 -12.89
CA ARG A 247 -10.08 -0.55 -13.29
C ARG A 247 -10.79 0.13 -12.11
N LEU A 248 -10.61 -0.39 -10.90
CA LEU A 248 -11.05 0.25 -9.66
C LEU A 248 -10.07 1.32 -9.20
N LEU A 249 -8.78 1.19 -9.55
CA LEU A 249 -7.76 2.17 -9.20
C LEU A 249 -7.74 3.38 -10.13
N PHE A 250 -7.97 3.18 -11.43
CA PHE A 250 -7.87 4.24 -12.44
C PHE A 250 -9.22 4.55 -13.09
N SER A 251 -9.44 5.81 -13.46
CA SER A 251 -10.56 6.22 -14.31
C SER A 251 -10.13 6.16 -15.76
N GLU A 252 -10.96 5.58 -16.63
CA GLU A 252 -10.72 5.56 -18.08
C GLU A 252 -10.47 6.98 -18.61
N SER A 253 -9.41 7.14 -19.41
CA SER A 253 -9.19 8.33 -20.22
C SER A 253 -10.34 8.44 -21.22
N LYS A 254 -11.05 9.58 -21.21
CA LYS A 254 -12.07 9.90 -22.21
C LYS A 254 -11.43 10.35 -23.51
#